data_AF-A0A938SYN1-F1
#
_entry.id   AF-A0A938SYN1-F1
#
_cell.length_a   1.000
_cell.length_b   1.000
_cell.length_c   1.000
_cell.angle_alpha   90.00
_cell.angle_beta   90.00
_cell.angle_gamma   90.00
#
_symmetry.space_group_name_H-M   'P 1'
#
loop_
_entity.id
_entity.type
_entity.pdbx_description
1 polymer ?
#
loop_
_entity_poly.entity_id
_entity_poly.type
_entity_poly.pdbx_seq_one_letter_code
_entity_poly.pdbx_strand_id
1 'polypeptide(L)'
;MQLVPFSQPGQAGRARADDLARLLEQPTDRERRPCPNCDTTCGCPARSTQCCCSCSARCPDAPRFLSSEPARYPIEPQVLPLVYVLAGLRLVPPCWSCEGHLQASGGLTRLPQVWFYSASTVYPELIALYLKDLEFQKRLHHHWMVSVCPHAAGGATIFQIQPEQLTPSDVKKAELQTLQDDLRTIAGSLDASLRQLAISQLKSV
;
A
#
# COMPACT_ATOMS: atom_id res chain seq x y z
N MET A 1 -9.85 36.75 -1.67
CA MET A 1 -9.61 35.33 -2.01
C MET A 1 -8.72 35.31 -3.24
N GLN A 2 -7.41 35.18 -3.07
CA GLN A 2 -6.46 35.12 -4.18
C GLN A 2 -6.41 33.67 -4.68
N LEU A 3 -6.71 33.48 -5.96
CA LEU A 3 -6.57 32.18 -6.62
C LEU A 3 -5.07 31.87 -6.73
N VAL A 4 -4.66 30.73 -6.19
CA VAL A 4 -3.28 30.24 -6.36
C VAL A 4 -3.08 29.98 -7.87
N PRO A 5 -2.06 30.57 -8.51
CA PRO A 5 -1.84 30.38 -9.93
C PRO A 5 -1.57 28.89 -10.24
N PHE A 6 -2.22 28.37 -11.27
CA PHE A 6 -1.94 27.03 -11.79
C PHE A 6 -0.47 26.95 -12.22
N SER A 7 0.24 25.91 -11.78
CA SER A 7 1.62 25.65 -12.19
C SER A 7 1.70 25.51 -13.72
N GLN A 8 2.75 26.09 -14.31
CA GLN A 8 2.94 25.99 -15.76
C GLN A 8 3.17 24.53 -16.20
N PRO A 9 2.69 24.11 -17.39
CA PRO A 9 2.74 22.72 -17.84
C PRO A 9 4.14 22.07 -17.78
N GLY A 10 5.21 22.86 -18.01
CA GLY A 10 6.59 22.38 -17.95
C GLY A 10 7.13 22.10 -16.54
N GLN A 11 6.53 22.67 -15.49
CA GLN A 11 6.92 22.39 -14.10
C GLN A 11 6.27 21.10 -13.58
N ALA A 12 5.04 20.81 -14.00
CA ALA A 12 4.33 19.58 -13.63
C ALA A 12 5.01 18.32 -14.19
N GLY A 13 5.53 18.38 -15.43
CA GLY A 13 6.27 17.26 -16.04
C GLY A 13 7.59 16.95 -15.34
N ARG A 14 8.35 17.99 -14.93
CA ARG A 14 9.59 17.82 -14.16
C ARG A 14 9.31 17.23 -12.78
N ALA A 15 8.30 17.73 -12.07
CA ALA A 15 7.88 17.18 -10.78
C ALA A 15 7.50 15.70 -10.87
N ARG A 16 6.81 15.28 -11.94
CA ARG A 16 6.48 13.87 -12.17
C ARG A 16 7.71 13.01 -12.40
N ALA A 17 8.62 13.43 -13.29
CA ALA A 17 9.85 12.68 -13.56
C ALA A 17 10.69 12.49 -12.28
N ASP A 18 10.81 13.54 -11.46
CA ASP A 18 11.50 13.49 -10.18
C ASP A 18 10.81 12.51 -9.20
N ASP A 19 9.48 12.49 -9.14
CA ASP A 19 8.73 11.50 -8.35
C ASP A 19 8.99 10.06 -8.81
N LEU A 20 8.96 9.81 -10.12
CA LEU A 20 9.25 8.49 -10.67
C LEU A 20 10.69 8.05 -10.35
N ALA A 21 11.66 8.96 -10.47
CA ALA A 21 13.04 8.70 -10.10
C ALA A 21 13.17 8.37 -8.60
N ARG A 22 12.53 9.15 -7.72
CA ARG A 22 12.51 8.89 -6.28
C ARG A 22 11.94 7.52 -5.92
N LEU A 23 10.92 7.05 -6.64
CA LEU A 23 10.37 5.71 -6.47
C LEU A 23 11.41 4.63 -6.84
N LEU A 24 12.11 4.81 -7.96
CA LEU A 24 13.14 3.86 -8.41
C LEU A 24 14.34 3.80 -7.47
N GLU A 25 14.66 4.92 -6.83
CA GLU A 25 15.73 5.03 -5.81
C GLU A 25 15.35 4.42 -4.46
N GLN A 26 14.08 4.04 -4.23
CA GLN A 26 13.71 3.42 -2.96
C GLN A 26 14.39 2.06 -2.80
N PRO A 27 14.97 1.76 -1.62
CA PRO A 27 15.57 0.46 -1.39
C PRO A 27 14.50 -0.62 -1.26
N THR A 28 14.81 -1.81 -1.78
CA THR A 28 14.03 -3.03 -1.59
C THR A 28 14.03 -3.47 -0.12
N ASP A 29 13.15 -4.42 0.21
CA ASP A 29 13.10 -5.03 1.55
C ASP A 29 14.35 -5.87 1.91
N ARG A 30 15.23 -6.11 0.93
CA ARG A 30 16.54 -6.77 1.08
C ARG A 30 17.68 -5.79 1.33
N GLU A 31 17.49 -4.52 0.98
CA GLU A 31 18.48 -3.47 1.18
C GLU A 31 18.20 -2.68 2.45
N ARG A 32 16.92 -2.48 2.78
CA ARG A 32 16.51 -1.77 3.99
C ARG A 32 15.21 -2.34 4.54
N ARG A 33 15.14 -2.47 5.87
CA ARG A 33 13.96 -2.97 6.58
C ARG A 33 12.72 -2.11 6.27
N PRO A 34 11.58 -2.72 5.93
CA PRO A 34 10.31 -1.98 5.78
C PRO A 34 9.74 -1.47 7.10
N CYS A 35 9.95 -2.22 8.18
CA CYS A 35 9.52 -1.83 9.53
C CYS A 35 10.45 -0.73 10.08
N PRO A 36 9.96 0.50 10.35
CA PRO A 36 10.82 1.64 10.66
C PRO A 36 11.63 1.49 11.96
N ASN A 37 11.07 0.80 12.96
CA ASN A 37 11.65 0.68 14.29
C ASN A 37 11.95 -0.79 14.67
N CYS A 38 12.15 -1.68 13.69
CA CYS A 38 12.41 -3.09 13.98
C CYS A 38 13.83 -3.31 14.52
N ASP A 39 13.91 -3.62 15.81
CA ASP A 39 15.13 -3.93 16.55
C ASP A 39 15.43 -5.44 16.63
N THR A 40 14.59 -6.29 16.03
CA THR A 40 14.78 -7.75 16.04
C THR A 40 16.12 -8.11 15.37
N THR A 41 16.94 -8.85 16.11
CA THR A 41 18.20 -9.39 15.59
C THR A 41 17.90 -10.44 14.53
N CYS A 42 18.55 -10.32 13.37
CA CYS A 42 18.34 -11.31 12.31
C CYS A 42 18.91 -12.68 12.70
N GLY A 43 18.21 -13.76 12.36
CA GLY A 43 18.64 -15.14 12.62
C GLY A 43 19.78 -15.64 11.74
N CYS A 44 20.31 -14.81 10.83
CA CYS A 44 21.47 -15.15 10.02
C CYS A 44 22.77 -15.17 10.86
N PRO A 45 23.88 -15.74 10.35
CA PRO A 45 25.15 -15.79 11.07
C PRO A 45 25.67 -14.42 11.51
N ALA A 46 25.34 -13.34 10.79
CA ALA A 46 25.78 -11.99 11.13
C ALA A 46 25.10 -11.42 12.39
N ARG A 47 23.97 -11.99 12.84
CA ARG A 47 23.22 -11.59 14.05
C ARG A 47 23.09 -10.07 14.22
N SER A 48 22.80 -9.36 13.13
CA SER A 48 22.72 -7.91 13.10
C SER A 48 21.26 -7.43 13.14
N THR A 49 21.02 -6.34 13.87
CA THR A 49 19.75 -5.59 13.86
C THR A 49 19.57 -4.77 12.58
N GLN A 50 20.60 -4.72 11.72
CA GLN A 50 20.57 -4.06 10.42
C GLN A 50 20.43 -5.04 9.25
N CYS A 51 20.60 -6.37 9.47
CA CYS A 51 20.42 -7.32 8.35
C CYS A 51 18.97 -7.32 7.87
N CYS A 52 18.80 -7.35 6.54
CA CYS A 52 17.52 -7.45 5.85
C CYS A 52 17.32 -8.82 5.17
N CYS A 53 18.27 -9.73 5.35
CA CYS A 53 18.34 -11.04 4.72
C CYS A 53 17.13 -11.97 5.03
N SER A 54 16.48 -11.80 6.18
CA SER A 54 15.27 -12.57 6.54
C SER A 54 14.00 -11.71 6.61
N CYS A 55 14.07 -10.44 6.18
CA CYS A 55 12.89 -9.59 6.13
C CYS A 55 11.89 -10.13 5.09
N SER A 56 10.63 -10.23 5.49
CA SER A 56 9.51 -10.55 4.60
C SER A 56 8.19 -10.18 5.27
N ALA A 57 7.11 -10.14 4.50
CA ALA A 57 5.74 -10.03 5.00
C ALA A 57 5.33 -11.18 5.94
N ARG A 58 6.09 -12.29 5.98
CA ARG A 58 5.85 -13.44 6.88
C ARG A 58 6.61 -13.32 8.21
N CYS A 59 7.30 -12.20 8.45
CA CYS A 59 8.01 -11.98 9.71
C CYS A 59 7.01 -11.93 10.88
N PRO A 60 7.16 -12.76 11.93
CA PRO A 60 6.22 -12.81 13.05
C PRO A 60 6.18 -11.50 13.86
N ASP A 61 7.24 -10.71 13.80
CA ASP A 61 7.32 -9.40 14.46
C ASP A 61 6.75 -8.25 13.61
N ALA A 62 6.47 -8.45 12.32
CA ALA A 62 6.01 -7.37 11.45
C ALA A 62 4.67 -6.73 11.90
N PRO A 63 3.66 -7.49 12.37
CA PRO A 63 2.44 -6.91 12.93
C PRO A 63 2.68 -5.89 14.04
N ARG A 64 3.71 -6.13 14.86
CA ARG A 64 4.09 -5.28 15.98
C ARG A 64 4.84 -4.04 15.49
N PHE A 65 5.84 -4.18 14.63
CA PHE A 65 6.67 -3.04 14.23
C PHE A 65 6.07 -2.14 13.15
N LEU A 66 5.02 -2.58 12.47
CA LEU A 66 4.28 -1.77 11.49
C LEU A 66 3.09 -1.04 12.09
N SER A 67 2.69 -1.38 13.31
CA SER A 67 1.62 -0.68 14.02
C SER A 67 2.19 0.47 14.86
N SER A 68 1.46 1.59 14.91
CA SER A 68 1.72 2.68 15.85
C SER A 68 1.29 2.36 17.29
N GLU A 69 0.35 1.43 17.46
CA GLU A 69 -0.18 0.98 18.76
C GLU A 69 -0.18 -0.55 18.85
N PRO A 70 0.98 -1.22 18.79
CA PRO A 70 1.05 -2.67 18.60
C PRO A 70 0.41 -3.51 19.70
N ALA A 71 0.34 -2.99 20.93
CA ALA A 71 -0.30 -3.69 22.04
C ALA A 71 -1.83 -3.74 21.92
N ARG A 72 -2.42 -2.79 21.19
CA ARG A 72 -3.89 -2.64 21.04
C ARG A 72 -4.36 -3.02 19.65
N TYR A 73 -3.61 -2.63 18.63
CA TYR A 73 -3.98 -2.75 17.22
C TYR A 73 -2.79 -3.30 16.40
N PRO A 74 -2.31 -4.53 16.67
CA PRO A 74 -1.34 -5.16 15.79
C PRO A 74 -1.91 -5.29 14.38
N ILE A 75 -1.06 -5.20 13.35
CA ILE A 75 -1.53 -5.36 11.97
C ILE A 75 -2.06 -6.77 11.75
N GLU A 76 -3.24 -6.86 11.14
CA GLU A 76 -3.97 -8.10 11.00
C GLU A 76 -3.35 -9.00 9.90
N PRO A 77 -3.36 -10.33 10.07
CA PRO A 77 -2.56 -11.21 9.22
C PRO A 77 -2.90 -11.15 7.72
N GLN A 78 -4.17 -10.96 7.35
CA GLN A 78 -4.57 -11.01 5.93
C GLN A 78 -4.26 -9.70 5.19
N VAL A 79 -4.19 -8.58 5.92
CA VAL A 79 -3.82 -7.26 5.33
C VAL A 79 -2.33 -6.95 5.46
N LEU A 80 -1.62 -7.63 6.38
CA LEU A 80 -0.20 -7.46 6.65
C LEU A 80 0.68 -7.45 5.39
N PRO A 81 0.52 -8.36 4.39
CA PRO A 81 1.37 -8.34 3.20
C PRO A 81 1.31 -7.02 2.44
N LEU A 82 0.12 -6.42 2.30
CA LEU A 82 -0.05 -5.16 1.60
C LEU A 82 0.56 -4.00 2.40
N VAL A 83 0.29 -3.96 3.72
CA VAL A 83 0.89 -2.97 4.63
C VAL A 83 2.42 -3.04 4.60
N TYR A 84 2.98 -4.25 4.60
CA TYR A 84 4.42 -4.49 4.55
C TYR A 84 5.06 -3.91 3.29
N VAL A 85 4.50 -4.18 2.11
CA VAL A 85 5.05 -3.69 0.85
C VAL A 85 4.92 -2.18 0.74
N LEU A 86 3.77 -1.60 1.13
CA LEU A 86 3.58 -0.15 1.14
C LEU A 86 4.58 0.55 2.09
N ALA A 87 4.82 -0.01 3.29
CA ALA A 87 5.84 0.50 4.20
C ALA A 87 7.25 0.42 3.59
N GLY A 88 7.53 -0.64 2.82
CA GLY A 88 8.77 -0.81 2.07
C GLY A 88 8.98 0.26 1.00
N LEU A 89 7.92 0.78 0.38
CA LEU A 89 8.02 1.86 -0.60
C LEU A 89 8.44 3.20 0.01
N ARG A 90 8.18 3.44 1.31
CA ARG A 90 8.54 4.65 2.10
C ARG A 90 8.00 6.00 1.59
N LEU A 91 7.50 6.05 0.37
CA LEU A 91 6.85 7.20 -0.26
C LEU A 91 5.33 7.20 -0.03
N VAL A 92 4.79 6.04 0.35
CA VAL A 92 3.36 5.82 0.62
C VAL A 92 3.13 5.16 2.00
N PRO A 93 3.57 5.79 3.10
CA PRO A 93 3.52 5.17 4.41
C PRO A 93 2.07 4.84 4.83
N PRO A 94 1.78 3.57 5.19
CA PRO A 94 0.47 3.18 5.70
C PRO A 94 0.14 3.92 7.00
N CYS A 95 -1.13 4.26 7.20
CA CYS A 95 -1.61 4.95 8.39
C CYS A 95 -2.82 4.27 9.05
N TRP A 96 -3.55 3.45 8.30
CA TRP A 96 -4.63 2.63 8.83
C TRP A 96 -4.84 1.41 7.93
N SER A 97 -5.29 0.29 8.49
CA SER A 97 -5.62 -0.91 7.72
C SER A 97 -6.72 -1.71 8.40
N CYS A 98 -7.49 -2.45 7.60
CA CYS A 98 -8.42 -3.47 8.07
C CYS A 98 -8.42 -4.64 7.10
N GLU A 99 -8.50 -5.87 7.61
CA GLU A 99 -8.58 -7.09 6.79
C GLU A 99 -10.01 -7.50 6.40
N GLY A 100 -11.00 -6.73 6.83
CA GLY A 100 -12.42 -7.02 6.70
C GLY A 100 -12.93 -7.97 7.78
N HIS A 101 -14.15 -7.73 8.28
CA HIS A 101 -14.73 -8.49 9.39
C HIS A 101 -16.19 -8.81 9.17
N LEU A 102 -16.60 -10.03 9.52
CA LEU A 102 -17.99 -10.45 9.50
C LEU A 102 -18.74 -10.02 10.78
N GLN A 103 -20.03 -9.76 10.66
CA GLN A 103 -20.95 -9.66 11.79
C GLN A 103 -21.31 -11.07 12.29
N ALA A 104 -21.74 -11.17 13.55
CA ALA A 104 -22.21 -12.44 14.14
C ALA A 104 -23.42 -13.03 13.39
N SER A 105 -24.24 -12.20 12.77
CA SER A 105 -25.41 -12.58 11.95
C SER A 105 -25.06 -13.09 10.55
N GLY A 106 -23.78 -13.03 10.14
CA GLY A 106 -23.35 -13.25 8.77
C GLY A 106 -23.51 -12.00 7.90
N GLY A 107 -22.47 -11.66 7.13
CA GLY A 107 -22.35 -10.41 6.36
C GLY A 107 -21.17 -9.56 6.85
N LEU A 108 -20.60 -8.70 6.01
CA LEU A 108 -19.46 -7.87 6.44
C LEU A 108 -19.91 -6.67 7.27
N THR A 109 -19.15 -6.42 8.33
CA THR A 109 -19.16 -5.17 9.10
C THR A 109 -18.25 -4.13 8.44
N ARG A 110 -17.11 -4.59 7.90
CA ARG A 110 -16.08 -3.74 7.30
C ARG A 110 -15.48 -4.44 6.08
N LEU A 111 -15.17 -3.67 5.05
CA LEU A 111 -14.41 -4.13 3.91
C LEU A 111 -12.91 -4.09 4.22
N PRO A 112 -12.10 -4.97 3.61
CA PRO A 112 -10.66 -4.85 3.70
C PRO A 112 -10.21 -3.58 2.97
N GLN A 113 -9.33 -2.80 3.59
CA GLN A 113 -8.83 -1.56 3.01
C GLN A 113 -7.53 -1.15 3.70
N VAL A 114 -6.67 -0.42 2.97
CA VAL A 114 -5.42 0.15 3.52
C VAL A 114 -5.34 1.62 3.15
N TRP A 115 -5.15 2.45 4.16
CA TRP A 115 -4.97 3.89 4.03
C TRP A 115 -3.49 4.23 4.12
N PHE A 116 -3.05 5.18 3.32
CA PHE A 116 -1.66 5.63 3.26
C PHE A 116 -1.56 7.12 2.97
N TYR A 117 -0.51 7.76 3.48
CA TYR A 117 -0.19 9.13 3.11
C TYR A 117 0.60 9.16 1.79
N SER A 118 0.49 10.25 1.03
CA SER A 118 1.42 10.51 -0.06
C SER A 118 1.64 12.02 -0.23
N ALA A 119 2.89 12.40 -0.49
CA ALA A 119 3.25 13.78 -0.84
C ALA A 119 3.05 14.10 -2.34
N SER A 120 2.84 13.08 -3.16
CA SER A 120 2.65 13.19 -4.61
C SER A 120 1.46 12.36 -5.08
N THR A 121 0.73 12.82 -6.11
CA THR A 121 -0.33 12.04 -6.75
C THR A 121 0.22 10.94 -7.67
N VAL A 122 1.51 11.00 -8.03
CA VAL A 122 2.13 10.03 -8.94
C VAL A 122 2.10 8.61 -8.37
N TYR A 123 2.40 8.43 -7.08
CA TYR A 123 2.40 7.11 -6.46
C TYR A 123 1.01 6.46 -6.39
N PRO A 124 -0.06 7.13 -5.89
CA PRO A 124 -1.41 6.58 -5.94
C PRO A 124 -1.93 6.34 -7.36
N GLU A 125 -1.53 7.17 -8.34
CA GLU A 125 -1.84 6.92 -9.77
C GLU A 125 -1.18 5.63 -10.28
N LEU A 126 0.10 5.40 -9.96
CA LEU A 126 0.79 4.16 -10.33
C LEU A 126 0.13 2.93 -9.67
N ILE A 127 -0.28 3.04 -8.41
CA ILE A 127 -1.03 1.98 -7.71
C ILE A 127 -2.37 1.73 -8.42
N ALA A 128 -3.11 2.78 -8.81
CA ALA A 128 -4.36 2.63 -9.55
C ALA A 128 -4.16 1.95 -10.90
N LEU A 129 -3.12 2.32 -11.65
CA LEU A 129 -2.76 1.65 -12.92
C LEU A 129 -2.41 0.18 -12.71
N TYR A 130 -1.65 -0.14 -11.65
CA TYR A 130 -1.33 -1.52 -11.28
C TYR A 130 -2.58 -2.34 -10.96
N LEU A 131 -3.52 -1.80 -10.16
CA LEU A 131 -4.77 -2.49 -9.84
C LEU A 131 -5.59 -2.77 -11.11
N LYS A 132 -5.63 -1.82 -12.06
CA LYS A 132 -6.29 -2.01 -13.36
C LYS A 132 -5.60 -3.06 -14.23
N ASP A 133 -4.27 -3.17 -14.18
CA ASP A 133 -3.54 -4.23 -14.87
C ASP A 133 -3.87 -5.61 -14.29
N LEU A 134 -3.90 -5.76 -12.96
CA LEU A 134 -4.32 -7.02 -12.33
C LEU A 134 -5.76 -7.40 -12.68
N GLU A 135 -6.67 -6.43 -12.70
CA GLU A 135 -8.07 -6.61 -13.11
C GLU A 135 -8.15 -7.08 -14.57
N PHE A 136 -7.45 -6.41 -15.49
CA PHE A 136 -7.41 -6.78 -16.91
C PHE A 136 -6.86 -8.20 -17.11
N GLN A 137 -5.85 -8.58 -16.33
CA GLN A 137 -5.28 -9.93 -16.31
C GLN A 137 -6.16 -10.97 -15.59
N LYS A 138 -7.32 -10.57 -15.05
CA LYS A 138 -8.24 -11.42 -14.26
C LYS A 138 -7.56 -12.08 -13.06
N ARG A 139 -6.60 -11.38 -12.45
CA ARG A 139 -5.89 -11.83 -11.24
C ARG A 139 -6.62 -11.44 -9.95
N LEU A 140 -7.58 -10.52 -10.03
CA LEU A 140 -8.42 -10.12 -8.91
C LEU A 140 -9.84 -10.69 -9.09
N HIS A 141 -10.43 -11.12 -7.98
CA HIS A 141 -11.82 -11.54 -7.92
C HIS A 141 -12.77 -10.34 -7.92
N HIS A 142 -12.34 -9.23 -7.32
CA HIS A 142 -13.12 -8.00 -7.20
C HIS A 142 -12.43 -6.83 -7.88
N HIS A 143 -13.21 -5.78 -8.17
CA HIS A 143 -12.66 -4.52 -8.63
C HIS A 143 -12.06 -3.77 -7.44
N TRP A 144 -10.82 -3.32 -7.55
CA TRP A 144 -10.13 -2.53 -6.53
C TRP A 144 -9.75 -1.16 -7.09
N MET A 145 -9.79 -0.14 -6.24
CA MET A 145 -9.48 1.22 -6.61
C MET A 145 -8.61 1.93 -5.58
N VAL A 146 -7.97 3.01 -6.04
CA VAL A 146 -7.38 4.03 -5.16
C VAL A 146 -8.32 5.22 -5.12
N SER A 147 -8.64 5.71 -3.93
CA SER A 147 -9.47 6.92 -3.74
C SER A 147 -8.82 7.88 -2.74
N VAL A 148 -9.15 9.16 -2.86
CA VAL A 148 -8.70 10.19 -1.92
C VAL A 148 -9.65 10.22 -0.71
N CYS A 149 -9.11 10.21 0.50
CA CYS A 149 -9.90 10.38 1.71
C CYS A 149 -10.17 11.88 1.95
N PRO A 150 -11.42 12.34 1.97
CA PRO A 150 -11.75 13.77 2.03
C PRO A 150 -11.45 14.44 3.38
N HIS A 151 -11.29 13.66 4.46
CA HIS A 151 -11.15 14.16 5.83
C HIS A 151 -9.79 13.81 6.44
N ALA A 152 -8.71 14.26 5.80
CA ALA A 152 -7.37 14.13 6.36
C ALA A 152 -7.09 15.26 7.37
N ALA A 153 -7.11 14.94 8.66
CA ALA A 153 -6.61 15.85 9.69
C ALA A 153 -5.08 15.99 9.55
N GLY A 154 -4.56 17.22 9.53
CA GLY A 154 -3.10 17.47 9.56
C GLY A 154 -2.44 17.79 8.20
N GLY A 155 -3.21 18.10 7.16
CA GLY A 155 -2.69 18.70 5.92
C GLY A 155 -1.97 17.75 4.94
N ALA A 156 -1.67 16.52 5.35
CA ALA A 156 -1.21 15.47 4.43
C ALA A 156 -2.38 14.84 3.69
N THR A 157 -2.25 14.58 2.39
CA THR A 157 -3.28 13.88 1.62
C THR A 157 -3.24 12.39 1.96
N ILE A 158 -4.40 11.85 2.35
CA ILE A 158 -4.60 10.42 2.61
C ILE A 158 -5.28 9.81 1.39
N PHE A 159 -4.77 8.67 0.96
CA PHE A 159 -5.34 7.83 -0.06
C PHE A 159 -5.70 6.48 0.56
N GLN A 160 -6.63 5.77 -0.06
CA GLN A 160 -7.01 4.42 0.36
C GLN A 160 -7.09 3.46 -0.83
N ILE A 161 -6.58 2.25 -0.63
CA ILE A 161 -6.81 1.08 -1.48
C ILE A 161 -8.02 0.34 -0.92
N GLN A 162 -9.07 0.17 -1.72
CA GLN A 162 -10.31 -0.48 -1.30
C GLN A 162 -11.04 -1.15 -2.48
N PRO A 163 -11.94 -2.11 -2.22
CA PRO A 163 -12.83 -2.63 -3.24
C PRO A 163 -13.77 -1.53 -3.76
N GLU A 164 -13.95 -1.50 -5.08
CA GLU A 164 -14.86 -0.58 -5.78
C GLU A 164 -16.30 -1.13 -5.76
N GLN A 165 -17.28 -0.25 -5.56
CA GLN A 165 -18.73 -0.56 -5.67
C GLN A 165 -19.28 -1.66 -4.73
N LEU A 166 -18.55 -2.02 -3.67
CA LEU A 166 -19.07 -2.91 -2.64
C LEU A 166 -19.56 -2.10 -1.45
N THR A 167 -20.78 -2.38 -0.99
CA THR A 167 -21.21 -2.05 0.36
C THR A 167 -21.07 -3.28 1.25
N PRO A 168 -20.86 -3.14 2.58
CA PRO A 168 -20.78 -4.29 3.48
C PRO A 168 -22.01 -5.23 3.41
N SER A 169 -23.17 -4.68 3.02
CA SER A 169 -24.42 -5.42 2.78
C SER A 169 -24.43 -6.31 1.54
N ASP A 170 -23.62 -6.01 0.51
CA ASP A 170 -23.59 -6.77 -0.76
C ASP A 170 -22.84 -8.11 -0.63
N VAL A 171 -22.21 -8.32 0.52
CA VAL A 171 -21.18 -9.35 0.71
C VAL A 171 -21.76 -10.74 1.00
N LYS A 172 -23.09 -10.90 1.07
CA LYS A 172 -23.67 -12.24 0.91
C LYS A 172 -23.29 -12.87 -0.45
N LYS A 173 -22.88 -12.05 -1.43
CA LYS A 173 -22.44 -12.44 -2.78
C LYS A 173 -20.91 -12.45 -2.97
N ALA A 174 -20.14 -11.81 -2.08
CA ALA A 174 -18.68 -11.77 -2.12
C ALA A 174 -18.11 -12.54 -0.92
N GLU A 175 -17.27 -13.52 -1.15
CA GLU A 175 -16.69 -14.26 -0.02
C GLU A 175 -15.55 -13.42 0.59
N LEU A 176 -15.59 -13.09 1.89
CA LEU A 176 -14.51 -12.34 2.57
C LEU A 176 -13.13 -12.95 2.25
N GLN A 177 -13.07 -14.28 2.15
CA GLN A 177 -11.87 -14.99 1.75
C GLN A 177 -11.34 -14.50 0.39
N THR A 178 -12.19 -14.33 -0.63
CA THR A 178 -11.76 -13.84 -1.96
C THR A 178 -11.24 -12.39 -1.92
N LEU A 179 -11.80 -11.53 -1.05
CA LEU A 179 -11.27 -10.17 -0.86
C LEU A 179 -9.89 -10.20 -0.17
N GLN A 180 -9.69 -11.12 0.78
CA GLN A 180 -8.41 -11.33 1.45
C GLN A 180 -7.38 -11.99 0.49
N ASP A 181 -7.84 -12.83 -0.44
CA ASP A 181 -7.01 -13.40 -1.49
C ASP A 181 -6.52 -12.31 -2.45
N ASP A 182 -7.41 -11.37 -2.83
CA ASP A 182 -7.04 -10.20 -3.62
C ASP A 182 -5.97 -9.35 -2.91
N LEU A 183 -6.09 -9.10 -1.60
CA LEU A 183 -5.05 -8.38 -0.84
C LEU A 183 -3.67 -9.05 -0.97
N ARG A 184 -3.62 -10.38 -0.92
CA ARG A 184 -2.38 -11.15 -1.10
C ARG A 184 -1.86 -11.05 -2.54
N THR A 185 -2.75 -11.09 -3.53
CA THR A 185 -2.39 -10.92 -4.95
C THR A 185 -1.82 -9.53 -5.22
N ILE A 186 -2.47 -8.48 -4.72
CA ILE A 186 -2.01 -7.09 -4.82
C ILE A 186 -0.63 -6.96 -4.16
N ALA A 187 -0.47 -7.45 -2.93
CA ALA A 187 0.82 -7.35 -2.24
C ALA A 187 1.95 -8.09 -2.96
N GLY A 188 1.65 -9.24 -3.57
CA GLY A 188 2.64 -10.16 -4.12
C GLY A 188 3.48 -9.61 -5.28
N SER A 189 2.98 -8.60 -6.02
CA SER A 189 3.76 -7.99 -7.12
C SER A 189 3.77 -6.47 -7.13
N LEU A 190 3.22 -5.79 -6.11
CA LEU A 190 3.10 -4.34 -6.08
C LEU A 190 4.44 -3.61 -6.32
N ASP A 191 5.47 -3.85 -5.49
CA ASP A 191 6.76 -3.13 -5.62
C ASP A 191 7.39 -3.28 -7.01
N ALA A 192 7.49 -4.52 -7.51
CA ALA A 192 8.06 -4.79 -8.82
C ALA A 192 7.24 -4.12 -9.95
N SER A 193 5.91 -4.21 -9.89
CA SER A 193 5.02 -3.61 -10.89
C SER A 193 5.10 -2.08 -10.89
N LEU A 194 5.12 -1.43 -9.72
CA LEU A 194 5.25 0.03 -9.65
C LEU A 194 6.57 0.53 -10.24
N ARG A 195 7.68 -0.18 -9.98
CA ARG A 195 8.99 0.15 -10.57
C ARG A 195 8.98 0.00 -12.09
N GLN A 196 8.37 -1.07 -12.61
CA GLN A 196 8.23 -1.27 -14.06
C GLN A 196 7.36 -0.19 -14.71
N LEU A 197 6.22 0.16 -14.09
CA LEU A 197 5.37 1.25 -14.56
C LEU A 197 6.13 2.59 -14.55
N ALA A 198 6.93 2.86 -13.53
CA ALA A 198 7.74 4.08 -13.45
C ALA A 198 8.81 4.15 -14.55
N ILE A 199 9.54 3.05 -14.80
CA ILE A 199 10.49 2.95 -15.91
C ILE A 199 9.79 3.17 -17.26
N SER A 200 8.63 2.56 -17.46
CA SER A 200 7.86 2.71 -18.70
C SER A 200 7.41 4.15 -18.91
N GLN A 201 6.98 4.85 -17.86
CA GLN A 201 6.55 6.24 -17.96
C GLN A 201 7.72 7.19 -18.21
N LEU A 202 8.88 6.95 -17.60
CA LEU A 202 10.10 7.76 -17.84
C LEU A 202 10.62 7.63 -19.28
N LYS A 203 10.43 6.49 -19.94
CA LYS A 203 10.83 6.28 -21.34
C LYS A 203 9.90 6.95 -22.35
N SER A 204 8.68 7.31 -21.94
CA SER A 204 7.67 7.93 -22.78
C SER A 204 7.70 9.47 -22.75
N VAL A 205 8.60 10.04 -21.95
CA VAL A 205 8.85 11.50 -21.83
C VAL A 205 10.06 11.86 -22.68
#